data_AF-A0A3R8QWN3-F1
#
_entry.id   AF-A0A3R8QWN3-F1
#
_cell.length_a   1.000
_cell.length_b   1.000
_cell.length_c   1.000
_cell.angle_alpha   90.00
_cell.angle_beta   90.00
_cell.angle_gamma   90.00
#
_symmetry.space_group_name_H-M   'P 1'
#
loop_
_entity.id
_entity.type
_entity.pdbx_description
1 polymer ?
#
loop_
_entity_poly.entity_id
_entity_poly.type
_entity_poly.pdbx_seq_one_letter_code
_entity_poly.pdbx_strand_id
1 'polypeptide(L)'
;MSDQLTTRLLVSAGLTLVGVFCLAYTAWARRGRSERARAWMGDEFGERLRDERWAVLGASMFGVMCLCFAAFVLPVVGIYLGLVTLPLAALSFVLFLWAMMYFIPLPDLFYPRWARPLRERNRRVEAAWKRGFRRRRKER
;
A
#
# COMPACT_ATOMS: atom_id res chain seq x y z
N MET A 1 11.21 20.83 -30.48
CA MET A 1 9.83 20.30 -30.36
C MET A 1 9.79 18.78 -30.22
N SER A 2 10.70 18.02 -30.86
CA SER A 2 10.88 16.57 -30.67
C SER A 2 11.23 16.18 -29.23
N ASP A 3 12.12 16.93 -28.58
CA ASP A 3 12.67 16.55 -27.27
C ASP A 3 11.59 16.56 -26.19
N GLN A 4 10.71 17.56 -26.18
CA GLN A 4 9.63 17.66 -25.21
C GLN A 4 8.61 16.53 -25.36
N LEU A 5 8.34 16.07 -26.59
CA LEU A 5 7.44 14.95 -26.85
C LEU A 5 8.08 13.63 -26.41
N THR A 6 9.36 13.41 -26.74
CA THR A 6 10.12 12.23 -26.31
C THR A 6 10.23 12.16 -24.79
N THR A 7 10.53 13.27 -24.11
CA THR A 7 10.60 13.32 -22.63
C THR A 7 9.27 12.93 -22.01
N ARG A 8 8.14 13.47 -22.51
CA ARG A 8 6.81 13.13 -21.98
C ARG A 8 6.47 11.65 -22.16
N LEU A 9 6.83 11.07 -23.31
CA LEU A 9 6.62 9.64 -23.56
C LEU A 9 7.47 8.77 -22.61
N LEU A 10 8.75 9.11 -22.42
CA LEU A 10 9.63 8.39 -21.50
C LEU A 10 9.14 8.47 -20.05
N VAL A 11 8.70 9.65 -19.60
CA VAL A 11 8.13 9.83 -18.26
C VAL A 11 6.85 9.02 -18.11
N SER A 12 5.94 9.07 -19.08
CA SER A 12 4.70 8.28 -19.08
C SER A 12 4.98 6.78 -19.03
N ALA A 13 5.94 6.30 -19.84
CA ALA A 13 6.33 4.89 -19.85
C ALA A 13 6.92 4.47 -18.50
N GLY A 14 7.83 5.27 -17.93
CA GLY A 14 8.42 5.01 -16.62
C GLY A 14 7.37 4.95 -15.51
N LEU A 15 6.46 5.92 -15.45
CA LEU A 15 5.37 5.94 -14.48
C LEU A 15 4.41 4.76 -14.66
N THR A 16 4.15 4.34 -15.90
CA THR A 16 3.32 3.17 -16.19
C THR A 16 3.96 1.90 -15.67
N LEU A 17 5.27 1.71 -15.90
CA LEU A 17 6.01 0.55 -15.40
C LEU A 17 6.01 0.49 -13.88
N VAL A 18 6.27 1.62 -13.22
CA VAL A 18 6.22 1.71 -11.74
C VAL A 18 4.81 1.38 -11.24
N GLY A 19 3.77 1.96 -11.85
CA GLY A 19 2.39 1.73 -11.49
C GLY A 19 1.98 0.26 -11.60
N VAL A 20 2.26 -0.36 -12.74
CA VAL A 20 1.98 -1.79 -12.99
C VAL A 20 2.77 -2.67 -12.04
N PHE A 21 4.05 -2.37 -11.79
CA PHE A 21 4.87 -3.13 -10.85
C PHE A 21 4.28 -3.11 -9.43
N CYS A 22 3.87 -1.94 -8.93
CA CYS A 22 3.25 -1.80 -7.62
C CYS A 22 1.91 -2.58 -7.53
N LEU A 23 1.09 -2.54 -8.58
CA LEU A 23 -0.16 -3.31 -8.63
C LEU A 23 0.09 -4.83 -8.70
N ALA A 24 1.07 -5.26 -9.49
CA ALA A 24 1.48 -6.66 -9.56
C ALA A 24 2.02 -7.16 -8.22
N TYR A 25 2.87 -6.36 -7.56
CA TYR A 25 3.39 -6.64 -6.23
C TYR A 25 2.26 -6.77 -5.20
N THR A 26 1.31 -5.83 -5.16
CA THR A 26 0.18 -5.90 -4.22
C THR A 26 -0.75 -7.07 -4.51
N ALA A 27 -1.01 -7.39 -5.77
CA ALA A 27 -1.79 -8.57 -6.14
C ALA A 27 -1.10 -9.87 -5.71
N TRP A 28 0.22 -9.95 -5.89
CA TRP A 28 1.04 -11.08 -5.45
C TRP A 28 1.08 -11.21 -3.92
N ALA A 29 1.34 -10.11 -3.21
CA ALA A 29 1.35 -10.04 -1.75
C ALA A 29 -0.02 -10.40 -1.16
N ARG A 30 -1.11 -9.91 -1.76
CA ARG A 30 -2.48 -10.25 -1.34
C ARG A 30 -2.88 -11.70 -1.65
N ARG A 31 -2.28 -12.34 -2.66
CA ARG A 31 -2.51 -13.77 -2.94
C ARG A 31 -1.86 -14.68 -1.90
N GLY A 32 -0.74 -14.27 -1.32
CA GLY A 32 -0.09 -15.01 -0.22
C GLY A 32 0.24 -16.47 -0.56
N ARG A 33 0.59 -16.78 -1.82
CA ARG A 33 0.87 -18.17 -2.24
C ARG A 33 2.25 -18.68 -1.80
N SER A 34 3.18 -17.79 -1.48
CA SER A 34 4.54 -18.12 -1.00
C SER A 34 4.84 -17.47 0.34
N GLU A 35 5.83 -17.99 1.07
CA GLU A 35 6.30 -17.41 2.34
C GLU A 35 6.75 -15.96 2.17
N ARG A 36 7.50 -15.67 1.10
CA ARG A 36 7.91 -14.28 0.75
C ARG A 36 6.72 -13.37 0.50
N ALA A 37 5.63 -13.87 -0.10
CA ALA A 37 4.41 -13.09 -0.31
C ALA A 37 3.65 -12.82 1.00
N ARG A 38 3.90 -13.60 2.05
CA ARG A 38 3.32 -13.41 3.39
C ARG A 38 4.25 -12.67 4.35
N ALA A 39 5.52 -12.46 3.97
CA ALA A 39 6.55 -11.89 4.83
C ALA A 39 6.23 -10.49 5.37
N TRP A 40 5.31 -9.76 4.74
CA TRP A 40 4.81 -8.47 5.22
C TRP A 40 3.91 -8.59 6.46
N MET A 41 3.34 -9.77 6.76
CA MET A 41 2.58 -10.02 8.00
C MET A 41 3.49 -10.26 9.21
N GLY A 42 4.77 -10.58 8.99
CA GLY A 42 5.73 -10.97 10.04
C GLY A 42 5.43 -12.35 10.64
N ASP A 43 6.47 -13.03 11.14
CA ASP A 43 6.32 -14.38 11.71
C ASP A 43 6.18 -14.38 13.23
N GLU A 44 6.84 -13.50 13.96
CA GLU A 44 6.74 -13.43 15.41
C GLU A 44 7.38 -12.13 15.88
N PHE A 45 6.62 -11.30 16.59
CA PHE A 45 7.06 -10.07 17.29
C PHE A 45 8.02 -9.15 16.51
N GLY A 46 7.44 -8.21 15.79
CA GLY A 46 8.12 -7.00 15.32
C GLY A 46 7.12 -6.07 14.65
N GLU A 47 7.17 -4.78 14.95
CA GLU A 47 6.32 -3.76 14.31
C GLU A 47 6.70 -3.60 12.82
N ARG A 48 6.29 -4.54 11.98
CA ARG A 48 6.24 -4.34 10.51
C ARG A 48 4.93 -3.65 10.09
N LEU A 49 4.40 -2.77 10.95
CA LEU A 49 3.19 -1.99 10.68
C LEU A 49 3.30 -1.22 9.35
N ARG A 50 4.50 -0.74 9.03
CA ARG A 50 4.79 -0.07 7.77
C ARG A 50 4.66 -1.01 6.58
N ASP A 51 5.27 -2.18 6.64
CA ASP A 51 5.25 -3.16 5.54
C ASP A 51 3.84 -3.71 5.32
N GLU A 52 3.10 -3.92 6.41
CA GLU A 52 1.67 -4.28 6.40
C GLU A 52 0.83 -3.21 5.68
N ARG A 53 0.99 -1.94 6.06
CA ARG A 53 0.29 -0.80 5.44
C ARG A 53 0.62 -0.67 3.96
N TRP A 54 1.90 -0.82 3.61
CA TRP A 54 2.36 -0.79 2.22
C TRP A 54 1.79 -1.94 1.39
N ALA A 55 1.82 -3.17 1.89
CA ALA A 55 1.33 -4.33 1.16
C ALA A 55 -0.20 -4.33 0.98
N VAL A 56 -0.95 -3.82 1.96
CA VAL A 56 -2.42 -3.83 1.96
C VAL A 56 -3.00 -2.73 1.07
N LEU A 57 -2.52 -1.49 1.21
CA LEU A 57 -3.14 -0.31 0.59
C LEU A 57 -2.14 0.70 0.04
N GLY A 58 -0.97 0.84 0.66
CA GLY A 58 0.02 1.85 0.25
C GLY A 58 0.52 1.65 -1.18
N ALA A 59 1.04 0.47 -1.51
CA ALA A 59 1.59 0.19 -2.83
C ALA A 59 0.52 0.20 -3.93
N SER A 60 -0.72 -0.22 -3.64
CA SER A 60 -1.79 -0.19 -4.63
C SER A 60 -2.24 1.23 -4.92
N MET A 61 -2.41 2.07 -3.90
CA MET A 61 -2.75 3.49 -4.10
C MET A 61 -1.62 4.26 -4.78
N PHE A 62 -0.37 3.99 -4.40
CA PHE A 62 0.80 4.55 -5.09
C PHE A 62 0.84 4.14 -6.56
N GLY A 63 0.58 2.86 -6.85
CA GLY A 63 0.52 2.36 -8.22
C GLY A 63 -0.56 3.05 -9.06
N VAL A 64 -1.76 3.24 -8.51
CA VAL A 64 -2.85 3.98 -9.17
C VAL A 64 -2.47 5.44 -9.41
N MET A 65 -1.83 6.11 -8.44
CA MET A 65 -1.34 7.48 -8.63
C MET A 65 -0.34 7.55 -9.79
N CYS A 66 0.64 6.63 -9.85
CA CYS A 66 1.60 6.57 -10.95
C CYS A 66 0.90 6.43 -12.31
N LEU A 67 -0.12 5.58 -12.41
CA LEU A 67 -0.90 5.43 -13.65
C LEU A 67 -1.70 6.69 -14.00
N CYS A 68 -2.26 7.38 -13.01
CA CYS A 68 -2.96 8.65 -13.23
C CYS A 68 -2.02 9.74 -13.75
N PHE A 69 -0.81 9.85 -13.18
CA PHE A 69 0.21 10.78 -13.67
C PHE A 69 0.73 10.39 -15.05
N ALA A 70 0.93 9.09 -15.32
CA ALA A 70 1.31 8.61 -16.66
C ALA A 70 0.28 9.07 -17.72
N ALA A 71 -1.01 8.82 -17.43
CA ALA A 71 -2.11 9.23 -18.30
C ALA A 71 -2.22 10.74 -18.49
N PHE A 72 -1.87 11.55 -17.48
CA PHE A 72 -1.88 13.01 -17.57
C PHE A 72 -0.71 13.57 -18.40
N VAL A 73 0.47 12.94 -18.32
CA VAL A 73 1.68 13.40 -19.03
C VAL A 73 1.68 13.03 -20.51
N LEU A 74 0.81 12.11 -20.92
CA LEU A 74 0.65 11.68 -22.32
C LEU A 74 0.42 12.89 -23.26
N PRO A 75 1.22 13.01 -24.33
CA PRO A 75 1.04 14.08 -25.30
C PRO A 75 -0.33 13.96 -25.99
N VAL A 76 -0.92 15.09 -26.39
CA VAL A 76 -2.19 15.20 -27.12
C VAL A 76 -3.45 14.91 -26.28
N VAL A 77 -3.49 13.81 -25.53
CA VAL A 77 -4.72 13.33 -24.84
C VAL A 77 -4.70 13.60 -23.33
N GLY A 78 -3.54 13.91 -22.75
CA GLY A 78 -3.37 14.05 -21.30
C GLY A 78 -4.27 15.09 -20.63
N ILE A 79 -4.58 16.19 -21.30
CA ILE A 79 -5.50 17.23 -20.79
C ILE A 79 -6.92 16.70 -20.63
N TYR A 80 -7.40 15.89 -21.58
CA TYR A 80 -8.74 15.32 -21.54
C TYR A 80 -8.83 14.20 -20.49
N LEU A 81 -7.78 13.39 -20.40
CA LEU A 81 -7.64 12.38 -19.33
C LEU A 81 -7.55 13.03 -17.95
N GLY A 82 -6.93 14.21 -17.86
CA GLY A 82 -6.76 14.99 -16.63
C GLY A 82 -8.05 15.24 -15.86
N LEU A 83 -9.18 15.43 -16.54
CA LEU A 83 -10.51 15.60 -15.91
C LEU A 83 -10.89 14.44 -15.00
N VAL A 84 -10.46 13.21 -15.34
CA VAL A 84 -10.76 12.00 -14.57
C VAL A 84 -9.57 11.55 -13.73
N THR A 85 -8.35 11.66 -14.26
CA THR A 85 -7.15 11.17 -13.59
C THR A 85 -6.72 12.07 -12.43
N LEU A 86 -6.98 13.38 -12.46
CA LEU A 86 -6.67 14.27 -11.34
C LEU A 86 -7.53 13.97 -10.09
N PRO A 87 -8.87 13.90 -10.18
CA PRO A 87 -9.69 13.49 -9.04
C PRO A 87 -9.32 12.09 -8.52
N LEU A 88 -9.03 11.15 -9.42
CA LEU A 88 -8.64 9.80 -9.04
C LEU A 88 -7.27 9.77 -8.34
N ALA A 89 -6.31 10.57 -8.82
CA ALA A 89 -5.01 10.72 -8.18
C ALA A 89 -5.14 11.37 -6.80
N ALA A 90 -5.96 12.40 -6.67
CA ALA A 90 -6.23 13.06 -5.39
C ALA A 90 -6.88 12.11 -4.39
N LEU A 91 -7.90 11.34 -4.79
CA LEU A 91 -8.52 10.32 -3.96
C LEU A 91 -7.51 9.25 -3.55
N SER A 92 -6.71 8.76 -4.51
CA SER A 92 -5.67 7.76 -4.25
C SER A 92 -4.61 8.29 -3.28
N PHE A 93 -4.26 9.58 -3.38
CA PHE A 93 -3.33 10.23 -2.47
C PHE A 93 -3.90 10.35 -1.05
N VAL A 94 -5.16 10.74 -0.90
CA VAL A 94 -5.84 10.78 0.40
C VAL A 94 -5.88 9.39 1.04
N LEU A 95 -6.23 8.36 0.28
CA LEU A 95 -6.24 6.98 0.74
C LEU A 95 -4.83 6.47 1.09
N PHE A 96 -3.81 6.88 0.33
CA PHE A 96 -2.41 6.58 0.62
C PHE A 96 -1.96 7.21 1.95
N LEU A 97 -2.23 8.51 2.15
CA LEU A 97 -1.91 9.20 3.40
C LEU A 97 -2.62 8.54 4.57
N TRP A 98 -3.91 8.27 4.44
CA TRP A 98 -4.69 7.59 5.46
C TRP A 98 -4.12 6.19 5.78
N ALA A 99 -3.73 5.43 4.76
CA ALA A 99 -3.07 4.14 4.94
C ALA A 99 -1.72 4.26 5.66
N MET A 100 -1.01 5.38 5.53
CA MET A 100 0.26 5.63 6.22
C MET A 100 0.10 6.19 7.65
N MET A 101 -1.10 6.62 8.06
CA MET A 101 -1.34 7.11 9.42
C MET A 101 -1.31 5.96 10.45
N TYR A 102 -0.15 5.76 11.08
CA TYR A 102 0.10 4.68 12.06
C TYR A 102 -0.90 4.62 13.22
N PHE A 103 -1.46 5.76 13.60
CA PHE A 103 -2.41 5.88 14.72
C PHE A 103 -3.79 5.28 14.43
N ILE A 104 -4.21 5.18 13.16
CA ILE A 104 -5.53 4.67 12.79
C ILE A 104 -5.39 3.19 12.40
N PRO A 105 -6.03 2.24 13.11
CA PRO A 105 -5.97 0.84 12.74
C PRO A 105 -6.65 0.62 11.39
N LEU A 106 -5.96 -0.06 10.47
CA LEU A 106 -6.55 -0.43 9.18
C LEU A 106 -7.74 -1.40 9.39
N PRO A 107 -8.89 -1.12 8.76
CA PRO A 107 -10.06 -2.00 8.77
C PRO A 107 -9.76 -3.38 8.18
N ASP A 108 -10.34 -4.42 8.78
CA ASP A 108 -10.19 -5.81 8.31
C ASP A 108 -10.72 -6.05 6.89
N LEU A 109 -11.55 -5.13 6.38
CA LEU A 109 -12.08 -5.17 5.02
C LEU A 109 -10.98 -5.16 3.95
N PHE A 110 -9.90 -4.41 4.19
CA PHE A 110 -8.80 -4.27 3.23
C PHE A 110 -7.82 -5.45 3.24
N TYR A 111 -7.90 -6.31 4.25
CA TYR A 111 -7.02 -7.47 4.37
C TYR A 111 -7.58 -8.64 3.57
N PRO A 112 -6.70 -9.40 2.88
CA PRO A 112 -7.11 -10.64 2.24
C PRO A 112 -7.56 -11.66 3.30
N ARG A 113 -8.48 -12.55 2.92
CA ARG A 113 -9.13 -13.50 3.85
C ARG A 113 -8.12 -14.35 4.64
N TRP A 114 -7.00 -14.73 4.03
CA TRP A 114 -5.96 -15.53 4.70
C TRP A 114 -5.20 -14.76 5.79
N ALA A 115 -5.08 -13.43 5.68
CA ALA A 115 -4.30 -12.62 6.63
C ALA A 115 -5.07 -12.29 7.91
N ARG A 116 -6.42 -12.29 7.86
CA ARG A 116 -7.30 -11.99 9.00
C ARG A 116 -7.04 -12.89 10.23
N PRO A 117 -7.01 -14.23 10.12
CA PRO A 117 -6.78 -15.09 11.29
C PRO A 117 -5.38 -14.91 11.89
N LEU A 118 -4.35 -14.67 11.06
CA LEU A 118 -3.00 -14.39 11.56
C LEU A 118 -2.94 -13.09 12.36
N ARG A 119 -3.61 -12.03 11.88
CA ARG A 119 -3.70 -10.74 12.56
C ARG A 119 -4.38 -10.88 13.92
N GLU A 120 -5.45 -11.68 13.99
CA GLU A 120 -6.16 -11.91 15.24
C GLU A 120 -5.31 -12.71 16.24
N ARG A 121 -4.56 -13.71 15.78
CA ARG A 121 -3.56 -14.42 16.59
C ARG A 121 -2.52 -13.45 17.16
N ASN A 122 -1.95 -12.59 16.32
CA ASN A 122 -0.94 -11.61 16.74
C ASN A 122 -1.51 -10.62 17.78
N ARG A 123 -2.73 -10.11 17.58
CA ARG A 123 -3.41 -9.25 18.56
C ARG A 123 -3.64 -9.93 19.91
N ARG A 124 -4.02 -11.22 19.92
CA ARG A 124 -4.24 -11.98 21.15
C ARG A 124 -2.94 -12.18 21.94
N VAL A 125 -1.86 -12.51 21.22
CA VAL A 125 -0.52 -12.69 21.80
C VAL A 125 0.01 -11.37 22.35
N GLU A 126 -0.12 -10.27 21.60
CA GLU A 126 0.27 -8.93 22.05
C GLU A 126 -0.52 -8.49 23.30
N ALA A 127 -1.84 -8.75 23.33
CA ALA A 127 -2.67 -8.46 24.50
C ALA A 127 -2.30 -9.32 25.72
N ALA A 128 -1.90 -10.58 25.53
CA ALA A 128 -1.39 -11.42 26.61
C ALA A 128 -0.05 -10.88 27.15
N TRP A 129 0.85 -10.48 26.26
CA TRP A 129 2.15 -9.92 26.63
C TRP A 129 2.02 -8.58 27.38
N LYS A 130 1.19 -7.65 26.88
CA LYS A 130 0.86 -6.39 27.56
C LYS A 130 0.26 -6.61 28.95
N ARG A 131 -0.59 -7.63 29.12
CA ARG A 131 -1.15 -8.00 30.43
C ARG A 131 -0.07 -8.52 31.38
N GLY A 132 0.83 -9.38 30.91
CA GLY A 132 1.97 -9.87 31.68
C GLY A 132 2.90 -8.75 32.14
N PHE A 133 3.24 -7.81 31.26
CA PHE A 133 4.06 -6.63 31.60
C PHE A 133 3.40 -5.74 32.65
N ARG A 134 2.09 -5.48 32.52
CA ARG A 134 1.34 -4.68 33.50
C ARG A 134 1.32 -5.33 34.88
N ARG A 135 1.25 -6.67 34.97
CA ARG A 135 1.31 -7.40 36.25
C ARG A 135 2.67 -7.24 36.93
N ARG A 136 3.76 -7.51 36.21
CA ARG A 136 5.13 -7.36 36.76
C ARG A 136 5.45 -5.93 37.21
N ARG A 137 4.88 -4.92 36.56
CA ARG A 137 5.04 -3.51 36.95
C ARG A 137 4.27 -3.14 38.23
N LYS A 138 3.21 -3.87 38.58
CA LYS A 138 2.43 -3.65 39.82
C LYS A 138 3.01 -4.38 41.03
N GLU A 139 3.85 -5.39 40.80
CA GLU A 139 4.52 -6.19 41.84
C GLU A 139 5.89 -5.63 42.23
N ARG A 140 6.36 -4.57 41.55
CA ARG A 140 7.52 -3.74 41.92
C ARG A 140 7.03 -2.41 42.47
#